data_AF-A0A820CK29-F1
#
_entry.id   AF-A0A820CK29-F1
#
_cell.length_a   1.000
_cell.length_b   1.000
_cell.length_c   1.000
_cell.angle_alpha   90.00
_cell.angle_beta   90.00
_cell.angle_gamma   90.00
#
_symmetry.space_group_name_H-M   'P 1'
#
loop_
_entity.id
_entity.type
_entity.pdbx_description
1 polymer ?
#
loop_
_entity_poly.entity_id
_entity_poly.type
_entity_poly.pdbx_seq_one_letter_code
_entity_poly.pdbx_strand_id
1 'polypeptide(L)'
;GIQGIDAVKQASDIILLDDNFNSIFDAVIWGRSIYDPITKIFQFKLIVNFVTLLCVFIGACIVKESPLRIVQMFWIHLIIVTLASLTLASEVSTEDLLIRKPNGHRRSLISSTMMKNIICHVFYQLTVIAFILFAGPKVFDIDDDRSIDSRFKPSKHSTMIFNVFVLMTLFNEINCRKIHGEKNIFHKIFTNSTFYGIWIVLFIVQIIIVQYGSFVFSCVALTFKQWIWCLVFGVSILLWQQVINLIPITCHIPILGTNDVDETVLPVALDSKEQSRLKASLTQDKTLVASNNMSSNA
;
A
#
# COMPACT_ATOMS: atom_id res chain seq x y z
N GLY A 1 -17.17 -7.74 33.07
CA GLY A 1 -17.63 -6.36 33.16
C GLY A 1 -18.18 -6.04 34.51
N ILE A 2 -19.43 -5.59 34.54
CA ILE A 2 -20.07 -4.92 35.68
C ILE A 2 -20.15 -5.86 36.89
N GLN A 3 -20.40 -7.15 36.65
CA GLN A 3 -20.46 -8.18 37.70
C GLN A 3 -19.12 -8.89 37.95
N GLY A 4 -18.04 -8.50 37.27
CA GLY A 4 -16.73 -9.16 37.40
C GLY A 4 -15.96 -8.74 38.65
N ILE A 5 -15.26 -9.69 39.28
CA ILE A 5 -14.33 -9.45 40.40
C ILE A 5 -13.11 -8.66 39.89
N ASP A 6 -12.65 -7.67 40.65
CA ASP A 6 -11.58 -6.77 40.21
C ASP A 6 -10.24 -7.46 39.96
N ALA A 7 -9.93 -8.55 40.69
CA ALA A 7 -8.76 -9.38 40.42
C ALA A 7 -8.79 -9.98 39.00
N VAL A 8 -9.97 -10.39 38.50
CA VAL A 8 -10.12 -10.92 37.15
C VAL A 8 -10.05 -9.81 36.11
N LYS A 9 -10.59 -8.62 36.41
CA LYS A 9 -10.46 -7.44 35.55
C LYS A 9 -9.00 -7.04 35.36
N GLN A 10 -8.19 -7.09 36.43
CA GLN A 10 -6.76 -6.79 36.36
C GLN A 10 -5.95 -7.87 35.63
N ALA A 11 -6.42 -9.12 35.61
CA ALA A 11 -5.76 -10.22 34.93
C ALA A 11 -6.17 -10.40 33.44
N SER A 12 -7.15 -9.65 32.94
CA SER A 12 -7.71 -9.84 31.60
C SER A 12 -7.19 -8.79 30.61
N ASP A 13 -6.79 -9.23 29.40
CA ASP A 13 -6.36 -8.32 28.32
C ASP A 13 -7.51 -7.52 27.70
N ILE A 14 -8.73 -8.07 27.77
CA ILE A 14 -9.95 -7.46 27.23
C ILE A 14 -11.07 -7.59 28.27
N ILE A 15 -11.75 -6.49 28.59
CA ILE A 15 -12.87 -6.45 29.53
C ILE A 15 -14.12 -6.01 28.78
N LEU A 16 -15.17 -6.83 28.81
CA LEU A 16 -16.49 -6.44 28.32
C LEU A 16 -17.14 -5.48 29.31
N LEU A 17 -17.56 -4.30 28.86
CA LEU A 17 -18.17 -3.30 29.72
C LEU A 17 -19.67 -3.53 29.94
N ASP A 18 -20.33 -4.19 28.99
CA ASP A 18 -21.77 -4.41 28.93
C ASP A 18 -22.18 -5.86 29.26
N ASP A 19 -21.21 -6.73 29.58
CA ASP A 19 -21.39 -8.17 29.85
C ASP A 19 -22.19 -8.90 28.74
N ASN A 20 -22.17 -8.38 27.51
CA ASN A 20 -22.88 -8.95 26.36
C ASN A 20 -21.97 -9.86 25.53
N PHE A 21 -22.45 -11.07 25.20
CA PHE A 21 -21.74 -11.97 24.29
C PHE A 21 -21.56 -11.40 22.88
N ASN A 22 -22.46 -10.52 22.42
CA ASN A 22 -22.33 -9.87 21.11
C ASN A 22 -21.05 -9.02 21.01
N SER A 23 -20.62 -8.40 22.11
CA SER A 23 -19.40 -7.60 22.16
C SER A 23 -18.13 -8.43 21.94
N ILE A 24 -18.17 -9.74 22.24
CA ILE A 24 -17.09 -10.67 21.88
C ILE A 24 -17.03 -10.87 20.37
N PHE A 25 -18.17 -11.05 19.72
CA PHE A 25 -18.22 -11.21 18.27
C PHE A 25 -17.71 -9.95 17.57
N ASP A 26 -18.16 -8.77 17.99
CA ASP A 26 -17.69 -7.49 17.44
C ASP A 26 -16.18 -7.29 17.64
N ALA A 27 -15.65 -7.67 18.81
CA ALA A 27 -14.21 -7.63 19.08
C ALA A 27 -13.42 -8.56 18.14
N VAL A 28 -13.92 -9.76 17.85
CA VAL A 28 -13.29 -10.69 16.90
C VAL A 28 -13.34 -10.12 15.47
N ILE A 29 -14.47 -9.53 15.07
CA ILE A 29 -14.61 -8.87 13.75
C ILE A 29 -13.59 -7.74 13.61
N TRP A 30 -13.49 -6.88 14.63
CA TRP A 30 -12.54 -5.77 14.65
C TRP A 30 -11.08 -6.26 14.62
N GLY A 31 -10.74 -7.29 15.40
CA GLY A 31 -9.41 -7.88 15.39
C GLY A 31 -9.01 -8.44 14.01
N ARG A 32 -9.95 -9.10 13.33
CA ARG A 32 -9.73 -9.60 11.95
C ARG A 32 -9.61 -8.47 10.92
N SER A 33 -10.32 -7.37 11.13
CA SER A 33 -10.32 -6.20 10.26
C SER A 33 -8.97 -5.48 10.20
N ILE A 34 -8.14 -5.58 11.25
CA ILE A 34 -6.87 -4.83 11.36
C ILE A 34 -5.74 -5.45 10.54
N TYR A 35 -5.78 -6.77 10.35
CA TYR A 35 -4.70 -7.51 9.69
C TYR A 35 -4.46 -7.03 8.26
N ASP A 36 -5.53 -6.83 7.50
CA ASP A 36 -5.46 -6.44 6.09
C ASP A 36 -4.84 -5.05 5.89
N PRO A 37 -5.30 -3.97 6.56
CA PRO A 37 -4.64 -2.67 6.49
C PRO A 37 -3.16 -2.70 6.92
N ILE A 38 -2.79 -3.47 7.95
CA ILE A 38 -1.39 -3.61 8.38
C ILE A 38 -0.52 -4.22 7.28
N THR A 39 -0.98 -5.29 6.64
CA THR A 39 -0.22 -5.92 5.55
C THR A 39 -0.07 -4.99 4.33
N LYS A 40 -1.08 -4.16 4.02
CA LYS A 40 -1.00 -3.13 2.95
C LYS A 40 0.06 -2.09 3.25
N ILE A 41 0.06 -1.56 4.47
CA ILE A 41 1.06 -0.58 4.93
C ILE A 41 2.45 -1.18 4.86
N PHE A 42 2.60 -2.44 5.30
CA PHE A 42 3.89 -3.12 5.29
C PHE A 42 4.41 -3.33 3.87
N GLN A 43 3.57 -3.80 2.94
CA GLN A 43 3.91 -3.94 1.53
C GLN A 43 4.37 -2.59 0.93
N PHE A 44 3.58 -1.53 1.14
CA PHE A 44 3.88 -0.20 0.61
C PHE A 44 5.20 0.35 1.15
N LYS A 45 5.40 0.30 2.48
CA LYS A 45 6.63 0.77 3.13
C LYS A 45 7.85 -0.02 2.69
N LEU A 46 7.75 -1.35 2.56
CA LEU A 46 8.86 -2.16 2.08
C LEU A 46 9.28 -1.77 0.67
N ILE A 47 8.33 -1.62 -0.26
CA ILE A 47 8.66 -1.24 -1.65
C ILE A 47 9.41 0.09 -1.68
N VAL A 48 8.87 1.14 -1.04
CA VAL A 48 9.47 2.48 -1.08
C VAL A 48 10.84 2.51 -0.39
N ASN A 49 11.00 1.84 0.75
CA ASN A 49 12.27 1.78 1.46
C ASN A 49 13.34 1.04 0.65
N PHE A 50 13.01 -0.11 0.06
CA PHE A 50 13.96 -0.87 -0.77
C PHE A 50 14.37 -0.11 -2.02
N VAL A 51 13.41 0.50 -2.73
CA VAL A 51 13.69 1.28 -3.94
C VAL A 51 14.57 2.48 -3.61
N THR A 52 14.28 3.18 -2.51
CA THR A 52 15.12 4.32 -2.09
C THR A 52 16.54 3.85 -1.77
N LEU A 53 16.69 2.80 -0.96
CA LEU A 53 18.00 2.29 -0.56
C LEU A 53 18.83 1.88 -1.79
N LEU A 54 18.24 1.11 -2.70
CA LEU A 54 18.91 0.68 -3.93
C LEU A 54 19.21 1.84 -4.87
N CYS A 55 18.31 2.81 -5.00
CA CYS A 55 18.52 4.01 -5.81
C CYS A 55 19.70 4.84 -5.30
N VAL A 56 19.75 5.12 -3.99
CA VAL A 56 20.86 5.87 -3.37
C VAL A 56 22.17 5.09 -3.49
N PHE A 57 22.13 3.78 -3.28
CA PHE A 57 23.30 2.91 -3.42
C PHE A 57 23.85 2.91 -4.85
N ILE A 58 22.99 2.69 -5.85
CA ILE A 58 23.38 2.66 -7.27
C ILE A 58 23.85 4.04 -7.74
N GLY A 59 23.17 5.11 -7.30
CA GLY A 59 23.58 6.48 -7.54
C GLY A 59 24.98 6.78 -7.00
N ALA A 60 25.23 6.42 -5.74
CA ALA A 60 26.54 6.58 -5.11
C ALA A 60 27.65 5.75 -5.78
N CYS A 61 27.35 4.51 -6.21
CA CYS A 61 28.36 3.66 -6.87
C CYS A 61 28.71 4.14 -8.28
N ILE A 62 27.72 4.55 -9.08
CA ILE A 62 27.93 4.85 -10.51
C ILE A 62 28.21 6.34 -10.75
N VAL A 63 27.40 7.22 -10.15
CA VAL A 63 27.46 8.67 -10.37
C VAL A 63 28.34 9.36 -9.31
N LYS A 64 28.78 8.63 -8.28
CA LYS A 64 29.55 9.13 -7.11
C LYS A 64 28.81 10.16 -6.25
N GLU A 65 27.56 10.43 -6.56
CA GLU A 65 26.66 11.33 -5.83
C GLU A 65 25.24 10.75 -5.83
N SER A 66 24.49 11.02 -4.75
CA SER A 66 23.09 10.59 -4.67
C SER A 66 22.22 11.43 -5.60
N PRO A 67 21.34 10.80 -6.41
CA PRO A 67 20.44 11.53 -7.31
C PRO A 67 19.38 12.36 -6.56
N LEU A 68 19.12 12.00 -5.29
CA LEU A 68 18.18 12.67 -4.40
C LEU A 68 18.93 13.39 -3.28
N ARG A 69 18.54 14.63 -3.03
CA ARG A 69 19.06 15.41 -1.88
C ARG A 69 18.44 14.93 -0.57
N ILE A 70 19.12 15.18 0.54
CA ILE A 70 18.66 14.77 1.89
C ILE A 70 17.26 15.31 2.20
N VAL A 71 16.99 16.58 1.88
CA VAL A 71 15.67 17.23 2.11
C VAL A 71 14.57 16.58 1.26
N GLN A 72 14.87 16.20 0.02
CA GLN A 72 13.94 15.50 -0.87
C GLN A 72 13.63 14.09 -0.35
N MET A 73 14.66 13.39 0.13
CA MET A 73 14.51 12.06 0.73
C MET A 73 13.68 12.09 2.01
N PHE A 74 13.85 13.13 2.83
CA PHE A 74 13.02 13.38 4.01
C PHE A 74 11.56 13.63 3.65
N TRP A 75 11.28 14.42 2.61
CA TRP A 75 9.91 14.63 2.12
C TRP A 75 9.21 13.34 1.73
N ILE A 76 9.92 12.46 1.01
CA ILE A 76 9.43 11.14 0.61
C ILE A 76 9.12 10.28 1.84
N HIS A 77 10.08 10.10 2.75
CA HIS A 77 9.95 9.12 3.84
C HIS A 77 9.11 9.62 5.01
N LEU A 78 9.23 10.90 5.36
CA LEU A 78 8.51 11.44 6.51
C LEU A 78 7.08 11.80 6.14
N ILE A 79 6.86 12.48 5.02
CA ILE A 79 5.55 13.05 4.70
C ILE A 79 4.76 12.10 3.81
N ILE A 80 5.26 11.81 2.60
CA ILE A 80 4.52 11.00 1.61
C ILE A 80 4.25 9.61 2.16
N VAL A 81 5.28 8.88 2.62
CA VAL A 81 5.12 7.51 3.10
C VAL A 81 4.19 7.45 4.31
N THR A 82 4.30 8.38 5.25
CA THR A 82 3.45 8.40 6.46
C THR A 82 2.00 8.69 6.11
N LEU A 83 1.73 9.72 5.29
CA LEU A 83 0.37 10.08 4.89
C LEU A 83 -0.26 9.00 4.01
N ALA A 84 0.49 8.43 3.06
CA ALA A 84 0.04 7.31 2.24
C ALA A 84 -0.25 6.03 3.07
N SER A 85 0.58 5.78 4.09
CA SER A 85 0.34 4.66 5.02
C SER A 85 -0.92 4.90 5.87
N LEU A 86 -1.17 6.15 6.28
CA LEU A 86 -2.36 6.53 7.03
C LEU A 86 -3.64 6.36 6.18
N THR A 87 -3.60 6.71 4.89
CA THR A 87 -4.72 6.45 3.97
C THR A 87 -4.99 4.98 3.80
N LEU A 88 -3.96 4.14 3.66
CA LEU A 88 -4.12 2.69 3.60
C LEU A 88 -4.65 2.10 4.91
N ALA A 89 -4.28 2.68 6.06
CA ALA A 89 -4.81 2.31 7.38
C ALA A 89 -6.30 2.65 7.53
N SER A 90 -6.74 3.75 6.91
CA SER A 90 -8.11 4.28 7.01
C SER A 90 -9.10 3.59 6.05
N GLU A 91 -8.63 2.63 5.25
CA GLU A 91 -9.51 1.87 4.36
C GLU A 91 -10.36 0.89 5.19
N VAL A 92 -11.69 1.09 5.13
CA VAL A 92 -12.66 0.23 5.82
C VAL A 92 -12.50 -1.21 5.33
N SER A 93 -12.46 -2.15 6.27
CA SER A 93 -12.45 -3.57 6.00
C SER A 93 -13.66 -3.98 5.18
N THR A 94 -13.45 -4.92 4.26
CA THR A 94 -14.56 -5.47 3.45
C THR A 94 -15.22 -6.60 4.24
N GLU A 95 -16.56 -6.64 4.25
CA GLU A 95 -17.36 -7.70 4.89
C GLU A 95 -16.99 -9.13 4.44
N ASP A 96 -16.38 -9.26 3.26
CA ASP A 96 -15.83 -10.51 2.73
C ASP A 96 -14.74 -11.12 3.64
N LEU A 97 -14.13 -10.30 4.52
CA LEU A 97 -13.20 -10.78 5.55
C LEU A 97 -13.85 -11.72 6.54
N LEU A 98 -15.16 -11.59 6.79
CA LEU A 98 -15.87 -12.43 7.75
C LEU A 98 -16.03 -13.87 7.25
N ILE A 99 -16.16 -14.02 5.93
CA ILE A 99 -16.38 -15.30 5.24
C ILE A 99 -15.07 -16.08 5.08
N ARG A 100 -13.92 -15.39 5.09
CA ARG A 100 -12.60 -16.01 4.96
C ARG A 100 -12.30 -16.92 6.17
N LYS A 101 -11.56 -18.02 5.96
CA LYS A 101 -11.01 -18.81 7.08
C LYS A 101 -10.05 -17.96 7.92
N PRO A 102 -10.00 -18.14 9.26
CA PRO A 102 -9.07 -17.41 10.11
C PRO A 102 -7.62 -17.70 9.69
N ASN A 103 -6.76 -16.69 9.79
CA ASN A 103 -5.33 -16.86 9.51
C ASN A 103 -4.72 -17.78 10.57
N GLY A 104 -4.07 -18.87 10.15
CA GLY A 104 -3.41 -19.79 11.06
C GLY A 104 -2.16 -19.16 11.71
N HIS A 105 -1.84 -19.58 12.93
CA HIS A 105 -0.70 -19.08 13.73
C HIS A 105 0.67 -19.20 13.04
N ARG A 106 0.81 -20.07 12.04
CA ARG A 106 2.07 -20.28 11.28
C ARG A 106 2.14 -19.53 9.95
N ARG A 107 1.14 -18.71 9.61
CA ARG A 107 1.14 -17.97 8.35
C ARG A 107 2.04 -16.74 8.46
N SER A 108 3.00 -16.62 7.55
CA SER A 108 3.82 -15.41 7.41
C SER A 108 2.93 -14.18 7.13
N LEU A 109 3.27 -13.04 7.73
CA LEU A 109 2.65 -11.73 7.42
C LEU A 109 2.81 -11.36 5.94
N ILE A 110 3.87 -11.86 5.29
CA ILE A 110 4.15 -11.66 3.87
C ILE A 110 3.79 -12.95 3.13
N SER A 111 2.69 -12.92 2.37
CA SER A 111 2.34 -14.01 1.46
C SER A 111 3.27 -14.03 0.23
N SER A 112 3.49 -15.19 -0.38
CA SER A 112 4.26 -15.35 -1.63
C SER A 112 3.76 -14.44 -2.76
N THR A 113 2.44 -14.23 -2.86
CA THR A 113 1.84 -13.26 -3.81
C THR A 113 2.28 -11.82 -3.51
N MET A 114 2.33 -11.44 -2.23
CA MET A 114 2.78 -10.13 -1.79
C MET A 114 4.28 -9.94 -2.05
N MET A 115 5.09 -10.97 -1.78
CA MET A 115 6.53 -10.97 -2.07
C MET A 115 6.80 -10.79 -3.57
N LYS A 116 6.07 -11.51 -4.43
CA LYS A 116 6.13 -11.31 -5.90
C LYS A 116 5.86 -9.85 -6.26
N ASN A 117 4.77 -9.27 -5.75
CA ASN A 117 4.42 -7.87 -6.03
C ASN A 117 5.52 -6.92 -5.55
N ILE A 118 6.09 -7.14 -4.36
CA ILE A 118 7.19 -6.31 -3.82
C ILE A 118 8.39 -6.34 -4.76
N ILE A 119 8.89 -7.54 -5.11
CA ILE A 119 10.09 -7.69 -5.94
C ILE A 119 9.87 -7.10 -7.34
N CYS A 120 8.72 -7.37 -7.97
CA CYS A 120 8.42 -6.86 -9.30
C CYS A 120 8.27 -5.34 -9.33
N HIS A 121 7.69 -4.72 -8.29
CA HIS A 121 7.64 -3.26 -8.17
C HIS A 121 9.01 -2.67 -7.93
N VAL A 122 9.78 -3.21 -6.99
CA VAL A 122 11.15 -2.73 -6.70
C VAL A 122 12.00 -2.73 -7.96
N PHE A 123 11.96 -3.83 -8.73
CA PHE A 123 12.70 -3.96 -9.98
C PHE A 123 12.27 -2.94 -11.04
N TYR A 124 10.96 -2.74 -11.21
CA TYR A 124 10.44 -1.78 -12.18
C TYR A 124 10.78 -0.34 -11.81
N GLN A 125 10.52 0.05 -10.57
CA GLN A 125 10.81 1.39 -10.07
C GLN A 125 12.31 1.71 -10.20
N LEU A 126 13.17 0.75 -9.85
CA LEU A 126 14.61 0.90 -10.00
C LEU A 126 15.03 1.07 -11.47
N THR A 127 14.43 0.30 -12.37
CA THR A 127 14.72 0.37 -13.82
C THR A 127 14.30 1.72 -14.39
N VAL A 128 13.13 2.24 -14.02
CA VAL A 128 12.67 3.57 -14.46
C VAL A 128 13.58 4.68 -13.93
N ILE A 129 13.96 4.63 -12.64
CA ILE A 129 14.87 5.63 -12.06
C ILE A 129 16.25 5.55 -12.71
N ALA A 130 16.80 4.35 -12.90
CA ALA A 130 18.08 4.16 -13.58
C ALA A 130 18.02 4.66 -15.03
N PHE A 131 16.93 4.37 -15.75
CA PHE A 131 16.71 4.89 -17.10
C PHE A 131 16.75 6.42 -17.12
N ILE A 132 16.05 7.09 -16.21
CA ILE A 132 16.09 8.56 -16.12
C ILE A 132 17.48 9.06 -15.72
N LEU A 133 18.17 8.37 -14.82
CA LEU A 133 19.52 8.74 -14.37
C LEU A 133 20.54 8.73 -15.52
N PHE A 134 20.50 7.72 -16.39
CA PHE A 134 21.46 7.55 -17.49
C PHE A 134 21.01 8.17 -18.81
N ALA A 135 19.76 7.94 -19.21
CA ALA A 135 19.22 8.39 -20.48
C ALA A 135 18.55 9.78 -20.38
N GLY A 136 18.27 10.28 -19.18
CA GLY A 136 17.59 11.56 -18.97
C GLY A 136 18.21 12.77 -19.70
N PRO A 137 19.53 12.98 -19.66
CA PRO A 137 20.15 14.11 -20.37
C PRO A 137 19.96 14.04 -21.89
N LYS A 138 20.03 12.84 -22.47
CA LYS A 138 19.90 12.63 -23.93
C LYS A 138 18.45 12.62 -24.42
N VAL A 139 17.52 12.13 -23.60
CA VAL A 139 16.11 11.96 -23.97
C VAL A 139 15.30 13.24 -23.77
N PHE A 140 15.67 14.07 -22.78
CA PHE A 140 14.91 15.27 -22.43
C PHE A 140 15.58 16.59 -22.83
N ASP A 141 16.69 16.51 -23.58
CA ASP A 141 17.45 17.66 -24.09
C ASP A 141 17.77 18.66 -22.95
N ILE A 142 18.30 18.11 -21.86
CA ILE A 142 18.71 18.86 -20.67
C ILE A 142 20.24 18.83 -20.66
N ASP A 143 20.87 20.01 -20.60
CA ASP A 143 22.33 20.13 -20.51
C ASP A 143 22.86 19.20 -19.42
N ASP A 144 23.75 18.27 -19.82
CA ASP A 144 24.37 17.27 -18.93
C ASP A 144 25.44 17.98 -18.09
N ASP A 145 24.99 18.79 -17.12
CA ASP A 145 25.86 19.51 -16.21
C ASP A 145 26.39 18.57 -15.12
N ARG A 146 27.04 17.47 -15.54
CA ARG A 146 27.83 16.56 -14.69
C ARG A 146 29.24 17.09 -14.41
N SER A 147 29.45 18.39 -14.66
CA SER A 147 30.72 19.05 -14.42
C SER A 147 30.98 19.20 -12.91
N ILE A 148 32.25 19.17 -12.50
CA ILE A 148 32.65 19.19 -11.08
C ILE A 148 32.24 20.52 -10.38
N ASP A 149 31.96 21.58 -11.16
CA ASP A 149 31.56 22.91 -10.69
C ASP A 149 30.04 23.07 -10.46
N SER A 150 29.22 22.14 -10.96
CA SER A 150 27.75 22.21 -10.88
C SER A 150 27.15 21.42 -9.71
N ARG A 151 27.97 20.77 -8.88
CA ARG A 151 27.54 19.92 -7.74
C ARG A 151 26.55 20.59 -6.79
N PHE A 152 26.59 21.91 -6.68
CA PHE A 152 25.70 22.69 -5.83
C PHE A 152 24.52 23.33 -6.59
N LYS A 153 24.55 23.34 -7.92
CA LYS A 153 23.53 23.99 -8.73
C LYS A 153 22.30 23.07 -8.84
N PRO A 154 21.10 23.57 -8.54
CA PRO A 154 19.88 22.77 -8.73
C PRO A 154 19.74 22.48 -10.22
N SER A 155 19.73 21.20 -10.60
CA SER A 155 19.57 20.76 -11.98
C SER A 155 18.12 20.35 -12.25
N LYS A 156 17.65 20.61 -13.47
CA LYS A 156 16.34 20.12 -13.94
C LYS A 156 16.27 18.60 -13.90
N HIS A 157 17.40 17.93 -14.16
CA HIS A 157 17.52 16.47 -14.15
C HIS A 157 17.27 15.86 -12.77
N SER A 158 17.90 16.37 -11.70
CA SER A 158 17.66 15.91 -10.33
C SER A 158 16.22 16.18 -9.89
N THR A 159 15.66 17.33 -10.27
CA THR A 159 14.25 17.65 -9.99
C THR A 159 13.29 16.70 -10.70
N MET A 160 13.60 16.29 -11.92
CA MET A 160 12.82 15.30 -12.67
C MET A 160 12.87 13.91 -12.02
N ILE A 161 14.05 13.45 -11.58
CA ILE A 161 14.18 12.19 -10.83
C ILE A 161 13.34 12.25 -9.56
N PHE A 162 13.46 13.33 -8.79
CA PHE A 162 12.66 13.54 -7.58
C PHE A 162 11.16 13.49 -7.88
N ASN A 163 10.69 14.19 -8.92
CA ASN A 163 9.27 14.23 -9.25
C ASN A 163 8.75 12.86 -9.71
N VAL A 164 9.48 12.14 -10.56
CA VAL A 164 9.10 10.78 -10.98
C VAL A 164 9.06 9.84 -9.78
N PHE A 165 10.04 9.92 -8.88
CA PHE A 165 10.08 9.10 -7.67
C PHE A 165 8.81 9.30 -6.83
N VAL A 166 8.44 10.56 -6.57
CA VAL A 166 7.25 10.89 -5.78
C VAL A 166 5.98 10.41 -6.48
N LEU A 167 5.81 10.72 -7.77
CA LEU A 167 4.61 10.33 -8.51
C LEU A 167 4.45 8.81 -8.57
N MET A 168 5.54 8.09 -8.84
CA MET A 168 5.55 6.64 -8.85
C MET A 168 5.21 6.04 -7.48
N THR A 169 5.65 6.69 -6.39
CA THR A 169 5.27 6.32 -5.02
C THR A 169 3.77 6.54 -4.77
N LEU A 170 3.23 7.69 -5.16
CA LEU A 170 1.80 8.02 -5.03
C LEU A 170 0.90 7.10 -5.84
N PHE A 171 1.30 6.74 -7.06
CA PHE A 171 0.53 5.78 -7.86
C PHE A 171 0.70 4.34 -7.37
N ASN A 172 1.86 3.97 -6.81
CA ASN A 172 2.04 2.68 -6.18
C ASN A 172 1.19 2.48 -4.92
N GLU A 173 0.86 3.55 -4.20
CA GLU A 173 -0.11 3.52 -3.08
C GLU A 173 -1.45 2.91 -3.52
N ILE A 174 -1.93 3.30 -4.70
CA ILE A 174 -3.19 2.79 -5.28
C ILE A 174 -3.09 1.28 -5.54
N ASN A 175 -1.95 0.80 -6.06
CA ASN A 175 -1.72 -0.63 -6.29
C ASN A 175 -1.69 -1.43 -4.98
N CYS A 176 -1.14 -0.85 -3.90
CA CYS A 176 -1.03 -1.51 -2.61
C CYS A 176 -2.39 -1.71 -1.89
N ARG A 177 -3.47 -1.07 -2.37
CA ARG A 177 -4.83 -1.29 -1.83
C ARG A 177 -5.34 -2.71 -2.05
N LYS A 178 -4.90 -3.40 -3.10
CA LYS A 178 -5.39 -4.72 -3.51
C LYS A 178 -4.26 -5.75 -3.49
N ILE A 179 -4.06 -6.41 -2.35
CA ILE A 179 -2.96 -7.37 -2.14
C ILE A 179 -3.27 -8.77 -2.70
N HIS A 180 -4.55 -9.15 -2.71
CA HIS A 180 -4.98 -10.53 -2.98
C HIS A 180 -5.14 -10.88 -4.47
N GLY A 181 -4.52 -10.12 -5.38
CA GLY A 181 -4.55 -10.41 -6.82
C GLY A 181 -5.86 -10.03 -7.53
N GLU A 182 -6.66 -9.14 -6.95
CA GLU A 182 -7.85 -8.61 -7.60
C GLU A 182 -7.48 -7.76 -8.83
N LYS A 183 -8.05 -8.10 -10.00
CA LYS A 183 -7.75 -7.41 -11.27
C LYS A 183 -8.29 -5.98 -11.33
N ASN A 184 -9.34 -5.67 -10.56
CA ASN A 184 -9.96 -4.34 -10.56
C ASN A 184 -9.35 -3.42 -9.50
N ILE A 185 -8.19 -2.84 -9.82
CA ILE A 185 -7.49 -1.86 -8.97
C ILE A 185 -8.36 -0.63 -8.70
N PHE A 186 -9.21 -0.25 -9.66
CA PHE A 186 -10.10 0.92 -9.58
C PHE A 186 -11.43 0.68 -8.86
N HIS A 187 -11.76 -0.56 -8.48
CA HIS A 187 -13.04 -0.85 -7.85
C HIS A 187 -13.08 -0.27 -6.43
N LYS A 188 -14.07 0.59 -6.17
CA LYS A 188 -14.30 1.32 -4.89
C LYS A 188 -13.21 2.34 -4.52
N ILE A 189 -12.47 2.89 -5.49
CA ILE A 189 -11.51 3.97 -5.18
C ILE A 189 -12.22 5.23 -4.67
N PHE A 190 -13.32 5.62 -5.31
CA PHE A 190 -14.09 6.82 -4.97
C PHE A 190 -15.09 6.62 -3.83
N THR A 191 -15.20 5.41 -3.27
CA THR A 191 -16.13 5.13 -2.17
C THR A 191 -15.63 5.71 -0.84
N ASN A 192 -14.31 5.80 -0.66
CA ASN A 192 -13.71 6.31 0.57
C ASN A 192 -13.18 7.74 0.35
N SER A 193 -13.89 8.71 0.92
CA SER A 193 -13.57 10.15 0.83
C SER A 193 -12.15 10.48 1.33
N THR A 194 -11.75 9.83 2.43
CA THR A 194 -10.45 10.05 3.06
C THR A 194 -9.29 9.66 2.15
N PHE A 195 -9.45 8.56 1.39
CA PHE A 195 -8.40 8.08 0.49
C PHE A 195 -8.09 9.08 -0.62
N TYR A 196 -9.09 9.41 -1.45
CA TYR A 196 -8.83 10.30 -2.58
C TYR A 196 -8.55 11.74 -2.13
N GLY A 197 -9.11 12.18 -0.98
CA GLY A 197 -8.85 13.50 -0.42
C GLY A 197 -7.37 13.70 -0.09
N ILE A 198 -6.76 12.79 0.67
CA ILE A 198 -5.33 12.85 1.02
C ILE A 198 -4.45 12.67 -0.22
N TRP A 199 -4.81 11.76 -1.12
CA TRP A 199 -4.06 11.54 -2.35
C TRP A 199 -3.99 12.80 -3.24
N ILE A 200 -5.13 13.49 -3.42
CA ILE A 200 -5.19 14.75 -4.17
C ILE A 200 -4.38 15.85 -3.47
N VAL A 201 -4.46 15.94 -2.14
CA VAL A 201 -3.66 16.90 -1.36
C VAL A 201 -2.16 16.64 -1.57
N LEU A 202 -1.70 15.38 -1.49
CA LEU A 202 -0.30 15.03 -1.73
C LEU A 202 0.14 15.40 -3.16
N PHE A 203 -0.71 15.15 -4.16
CA PHE A 203 -0.42 15.50 -5.54
C PHE A 203 -0.33 17.01 -5.77
N ILE A 204 -1.26 17.80 -5.20
CA ILE A 204 -1.24 19.27 -5.29
C ILE A 204 0.00 19.84 -4.58
N VAL A 205 0.30 19.35 -3.37
CA VAL A 205 1.47 19.81 -2.63
C VAL A 205 2.76 19.48 -3.40
N GLN A 206 2.82 18.31 -4.06
CA GLN A 206 3.95 17.97 -4.93
C GLN A 206 4.10 18.96 -6.10
N ILE A 207 2.99 19.39 -6.74
CA ILE A 207 3.03 20.42 -7.78
C ILE A 207 3.60 21.74 -7.24
N ILE A 208 3.14 22.18 -6.07
CA ILE A 208 3.61 23.40 -5.42
C ILE A 208 5.11 23.30 -5.10
N ILE A 209 5.57 22.18 -4.56
CA ILE A 209 6.99 21.95 -4.23
C ILE A 209 7.87 21.97 -5.47
N VAL A 210 7.45 21.35 -6.57
CA VAL A 210 8.26 21.32 -7.80
C VAL A 210 8.32 22.70 -8.46
N GLN A 211 7.24 23.47 -8.42
CA GLN A 211 7.17 24.77 -9.10
C GLN A 211 7.76 25.92 -8.29
N TYR A 212 7.58 25.91 -6.96
CA TYR A 212 7.94 27.01 -6.06
C TYR A 212 8.98 26.62 -5.00
N GLY A 213 9.32 25.34 -4.84
CA GLY A 213 10.24 24.83 -3.82
C GLY A 213 11.73 25.00 -4.13
N SER A 214 12.11 25.97 -4.96
CA SER A 214 13.51 26.18 -5.37
C SER A 214 14.44 26.53 -4.21
N PHE A 215 13.95 27.17 -3.16
CA PHE A 215 14.78 27.56 -2.01
C PHE A 215 15.06 26.38 -1.06
N VAL A 216 14.01 25.65 -0.66
CA VAL A 216 14.11 24.59 0.37
C VAL A 216 14.47 23.24 -0.23
N PHE A 217 13.83 22.85 -1.33
CA PHE A 217 14.02 21.54 -1.96
C PHE A 217 15.07 21.56 -3.07
N SER A 218 15.59 22.75 -3.39
CA SER A 218 16.51 22.98 -4.50
C SER A 218 15.97 22.41 -5.82
N CYS A 219 14.67 22.52 -6.01
CA CYS A 219 13.97 22.08 -7.21
C CYS A 219 13.97 23.20 -8.25
N VAL A 220 14.26 22.87 -9.51
CA VAL A 220 14.06 23.81 -10.62
C VAL A 220 12.68 23.58 -11.21
N ALA A 221 11.94 24.66 -11.48
CA ALA A 221 10.64 24.56 -12.11
C ALA A 221 10.72 23.76 -13.43
N LEU A 222 9.91 22.70 -13.53
CA LEU A 222 9.82 21.84 -14.71
C LEU A 222 8.90 22.46 -15.75
N THR A 223 9.26 22.28 -17.03
CA THR A 223 8.36 22.65 -18.14
C THR A 223 7.17 21.70 -18.21
N PHE A 224 6.04 22.17 -18.73
CA PHE A 224 4.83 21.35 -18.91
C PHE A 224 5.07 20.01 -19.64
N LYS A 225 5.93 20.01 -20.67
CA LYS A 225 6.33 18.78 -21.38
C LYS A 225 7.02 17.76 -20.46
N GLN A 226 7.93 18.22 -19.60
CA GLN A 226 8.65 17.35 -18.65
C GLN A 226 7.69 16.81 -17.58
N TRP A 227 6.73 17.64 -17.14
CA TRP A 227 5.66 17.22 -16.23
C TRP A 227 4.81 16.08 -16.79
N ILE A 228 4.43 16.14 -18.08
CA ILE A 228 3.70 15.06 -18.75
C ILE A 228 4.52 13.77 -18.73
N TRP A 229 5.80 13.83 -19.07
CA TRP A 229 6.67 12.64 -19.01
C TRP A 229 6.76 12.06 -17.59
N CYS A 230 6.89 12.92 -16.57
CA CYS A 230 6.87 12.47 -15.19
C CYS A 230 5.56 11.76 -14.82
N LEU A 231 4.43 12.30 -15.28
CA LEU A 231 3.12 11.72 -15.07
C LEU A 231 2.97 10.37 -15.80
N VAL A 232 3.49 10.25 -17.03
CA VAL A 232 3.50 8.98 -17.78
C VAL A 232 4.26 7.90 -17.03
N PHE A 233 5.44 8.19 -16.50
CA PHE A 233 6.19 7.24 -15.64
C PHE A 233 5.49 6.95 -14.31
N GLY A 234 4.77 7.92 -13.76
CA GLY A 234 3.93 7.71 -12.59
C GLY A 234 2.80 6.73 -12.88
N VAL A 235 2.01 6.97 -13.93
CA VAL A 235 0.85 6.15 -14.31
C VAL A 235 1.28 4.76 -14.79
N SER A 236 2.47 4.62 -15.38
CA SER A 236 2.94 3.34 -15.88
C SER A 236 3.13 2.29 -14.77
N ILE A 237 3.30 2.68 -13.50
CA ILE A 237 3.29 1.73 -12.37
C ILE A 237 1.93 1.03 -12.18
N LEU A 238 0.83 1.72 -12.50
CA LEU A 238 -0.52 1.14 -12.44
C LEU A 238 -0.69 0.08 -13.53
N LEU A 239 -0.16 0.36 -14.72
CA LEU A 239 -0.15 -0.59 -15.83
C LEU A 239 0.74 -1.79 -15.51
N TRP A 240 1.89 -1.55 -14.89
CA TRP A 240 2.80 -2.60 -14.47
C TRP A 240 2.17 -3.58 -13.47
N GLN A 241 1.36 -3.09 -12.53
CA GLN A 241 0.61 -3.98 -11.61
C GLN A 241 -0.31 -4.94 -12.35
N GLN A 242 -0.96 -4.49 -13.43
CA GLN A 242 -1.79 -5.38 -14.23
C GLN A 242 -0.93 -6.47 -14.89
N VAL A 243 0.24 -6.13 -15.41
CA VAL A 243 1.19 -7.10 -15.95
C VAL A 243 1.61 -8.13 -14.89
N ILE A 244 1.93 -7.69 -13.66
CA ILE A 244 2.30 -8.60 -12.56
C ILE A 244 1.14 -9.56 -12.21
N ASN A 245 -0.11 -9.09 -12.30
CA ASN A 245 -1.30 -9.91 -12.06
C ASN A 245 -1.51 -10.98 -13.15
N LEU A 246 -0.99 -10.79 -14.37
CA LEU A 246 -1.06 -11.81 -15.44
C LEU A 246 -0.05 -12.94 -15.22
N ILE A 247 1.06 -12.68 -14.51
CA ILE A 247 2.11 -13.68 -14.29
C ILE A 247 1.67 -14.65 -13.17
N PRO A 248 1.39 -15.93 -13.48
CA PRO A 248 1.05 -16.91 -12.45
C PRO A 248 2.24 -17.14 -11.51
N ILE A 249 1.96 -17.52 -10.27
CA ILE A 249 2.98 -17.79 -9.25
C ILE A 249 3.56 -19.19 -9.55
N THR A 250 4.36 -19.28 -10.60
CA THR A 250 5.08 -20.52 -10.95
C THR A 250 6.42 -20.59 -10.22
N CYS A 251 6.95 -19.45 -9.77
CA CYS A 251 8.20 -19.38 -9.02
C CYS A 251 7.89 -19.47 -7.52
N HIS A 252 8.11 -20.64 -6.93
CA HIS A 252 8.21 -20.82 -5.48
C HIS A 252 9.41 -20.00 -5.01
N ILE A 253 9.18 -18.76 -4.58
CA ILE A 253 10.22 -17.98 -3.91
C ILE A 253 10.33 -18.58 -2.52
N PRO A 254 11.45 -19.23 -2.15
CA PRO A 254 11.60 -19.77 -0.81
C PRO A 254 11.73 -18.58 0.15
N ILE A 255 10.63 -18.26 0.83
CA ILE A 255 10.67 -17.32 1.94
C ILE A 255 11.36 -18.06 3.09
N LEU A 256 12.39 -17.41 3.67
CA LEU A 256 13.21 -17.97 4.74
C LEU A 256 12.31 -18.37 5.94
N GLY A 257 11.98 -19.65 6.08
CA GLY A 257 11.40 -20.22 7.31
C GLY A 257 9.94 -20.66 7.30
N THR A 258 9.25 -20.76 6.15
CA THR A 258 7.90 -21.38 6.13
C THR A 258 7.86 -22.62 5.22
N ASN A 259 7.61 -23.78 5.83
CA ASN A 259 7.06 -24.94 5.13
C ASN A 259 5.63 -24.56 4.72
N ASP A 260 5.50 -23.89 3.57
CA ASP A 260 4.21 -23.56 2.99
C ASP A 260 3.57 -24.88 2.49
N VAL A 261 2.66 -25.44 3.28
CA VAL A 261 1.63 -26.33 2.74
C VAL A 261 0.72 -25.43 1.91
N ASP A 262 0.92 -25.50 0.60
CA ASP A 262 0.13 -24.79 -0.40
C ASP A 262 -1.27 -25.43 -0.50
N GLU A 263 -2.20 -24.97 0.33
CA GLU A 263 -3.62 -24.93 -0.05
C GLU A 263 -3.89 -23.51 -0.55
N THR A 264 -3.73 -23.22 -1.85
CA THR A 264 -4.70 -22.45 -2.65
C THR A 264 -4.23 -22.26 -4.10
N VAL A 265 -4.32 -23.35 -4.86
CA VAL A 265 -5.12 -23.26 -6.10
C VAL A 265 -6.51 -22.78 -5.65
N LEU A 266 -6.86 -21.53 -5.97
CA LEU A 266 -8.26 -21.14 -5.96
C LEU A 266 -8.93 -21.81 -7.16
N PRO A 267 -9.93 -22.67 -6.93
CA PRO A 267 -11.15 -22.53 -7.71
C PRO A 267 -12.29 -22.54 -6.73
N VAL A 268 -12.40 -21.51 -5.90
CA VAL A 268 -13.59 -21.33 -5.07
C VAL A 268 -13.98 -19.86 -5.13
N ALA A 269 -14.43 -19.43 -6.31
CA ALA A 269 -15.75 -18.83 -6.32
C ALA A 269 -16.63 -19.85 -5.58
N LEU A 270 -16.95 -19.59 -4.31
CA LEU A 270 -18.03 -20.33 -3.67
C LEU A 270 -19.18 -20.22 -4.66
N ASP A 271 -19.67 -21.36 -5.14
CA ASP A 271 -20.85 -21.40 -5.99
C ASP A 271 -21.85 -20.42 -5.38
N SER A 272 -22.35 -19.48 -6.19
CA SER A 272 -23.31 -18.45 -5.75
C SER A 272 -24.45 -19.01 -4.89
N LYS A 273 -24.72 -20.31 -5.05
CA LYS A 273 -25.63 -21.17 -4.29
C LYS A 273 -25.21 -21.48 -2.84
N GLU A 274 -23.92 -21.67 -2.54
CA GLU A 274 -23.44 -21.88 -1.16
C GLU A 274 -23.38 -20.59 -0.36
N GLN A 275 -22.96 -19.47 -0.97
CA GLN A 275 -23.03 -18.15 -0.32
C GLN A 275 -24.48 -17.73 -0.03
N SER A 276 -25.43 -18.06 -0.92
CA SER A 276 -26.85 -17.80 -0.67
C SER A 276 -27.44 -18.74 0.38
N ARG A 277 -26.99 -20.00 0.47
CA ARG A 277 -27.35 -20.93 1.57
C ARG A 277 -26.82 -20.46 2.93
N LEU A 278 -25.58 -19.98 3.00
CA LEU A 278 -24.99 -19.42 4.22
C LEU A 278 -25.66 -18.11 4.65
N LYS A 279 -26.00 -17.23 3.69
CA LYS A 279 -26.80 -16.03 3.98
C LYS A 279 -28.21 -16.38 4.43
N ALA A 280 -28.84 -17.40 3.86
CA ALA A 280 -30.16 -17.88 4.29
C ALA A 280 -30.11 -18.46 5.71
N SER A 281 -29.11 -19.26 6.05
CA SER A 281 -28.95 -19.82 7.40
C SER A 281 -28.66 -18.75 8.45
N LEU A 282 -27.82 -17.75 8.14
CA LEU A 282 -27.56 -16.60 9.03
C LEU A 282 -28.78 -15.69 9.21
N THR A 283 -29.65 -15.60 8.21
CA THR A 283 -30.90 -14.81 8.31
C THR A 283 -31.94 -15.56 9.15
N GLN A 284 -31.99 -16.89 9.03
CA GLN A 284 -32.89 -17.74 9.81
C GLN A 284 -32.53 -17.76 11.30
N ASP A 285 -31.24 -17.79 11.64
CA ASP A 285 -30.77 -17.65 13.04
C ASP A 285 -31.13 -16.28 13.63
N LYS A 286 -30.98 -15.19 12.85
CA LYS A 286 -31.40 -13.85 13.30
C LYS A 286 -32.90 -13.76 13.56
N THR A 287 -33.74 -14.43 12.75
CA THR A 287 -35.20 -14.46 12.98
C THR A 287 -35.61 -15.33 14.17
N LEU A 288 -34.91 -16.43 14.42
CA LEU A 288 -35.15 -17.29 15.59
C LEU A 288 -34.75 -16.61 16.90
N VAL A 289 -33.63 -15.89 16.91
CA VAL A 289 -33.21 -15.08 18.05
C VAL A 289 -34.18 -13.91 18.30
N ALA A 290 -34.69 -13.26 17.25
CA ALA A 290 -35.69 -12.20 17.40
C ALA A 290 -37.06 -12.74 17.90
N SER A 291 -37.45 -13.93 17.47
CA SER A 291 -38.66 -14.64 17.94
C SER A 291 -38.58 -15.00 19.43
N ASN A 292 -37.45 -15.57 19.86
CA ASN A 292 -37.25 -15.95 21.27
C ASN A 292 -37.17 -14.74 22.20
N ASN A 293 -36.66 -13.60 21.71
CA ASN A 293 -36.65 -12.35 22.48
C ASN A 293 -38.04 -11.70 22.58
N MET A 294 -38.97 -11.97 21.65
CA MET A 294 -40.37 -11.51 21.75
C MET A 294 -41.22 -12.40 22.67
N SER A 295 -40.97 -13.71 22.74
CA SER A 295 -41.69 -14.61 23.66
C SER A 295 -41.22 -14.52 25.12
N SER A 296 -40.02 -13.99 25.37
CA SER A 296 -39.49 -13.79 26.72
C SER A 296 -39.96 -12.46 27.37
N ASN A 297 -40.64 -11.59 26.61
CA ASN A 297 -41.07 -10.26 27.04
C ASN A 297 -42.61 -10.10 27.08
N ALA A 298 -43.36 -11.20 27.01
CA ALA A 298 -44.81 -11.27 27.25
C ALA A 298 -45.08 -12.19 28.45
#